data_AF-A0A521XFI5-F1
#
_entry.id   AF-A0A521XFI5-F1
#
_cell.length_a   1.000
_cell.length_b   1.000
_cell.length_c   1.000
_cell.angle_alpha   90.00
_cell.angle_beta   90.00
_cell.angle_gamma   90.00
#
_symmetry.space_group_name_H-M   'P 1'
#
loop_
_entity.id
_entity.type
_entity.pdbx_description
1 polymer ?
#
loop_
_entity_poly.entity_id
_entity_poly.type
_entity_poly.pdbx_seq_one_letter_code
_entity_poly.pdbx_strand_id
1 'polypeptide(L)'
;ACRPPWFDALFGRDSAILAMQTLAYRPEIARSTLRMLARCQGRQVDAAHDEEPGKILHERRFDELSRADELPYGPYFGSIDSTPLFLMLAAAYYDWTGDLRLLRELLPVIRNALSWMDKYGDMNGDGYLSYEKRSARGLVNQGWKDSSDAVVHTNGMLARPPIALAEVQGYAYAARTRLSPILDRLGETELANACRAGAKRLRGGFNADFWIDDQRFYAMALDGDRACVASVTTNPAHCLWSSIIDAPRAADVVSRLMENDMFSGWGLRTLTGASPRFNPIAYHNGSVWPHDNSIAAMGFKMYGFEEELNEVATALFDAATSFPYFRLPELFGGEARSAHNAPVPYPVACRPQSWAAGAFPLITQAILGLKAEAADKRLRIVNPRLPNWLNSVQVRGLRVGSGHVTLQYRRDGGATRVEVQKATGGVDVVVSNRWPL
;
A
#
# COMPACT_ATOMS: atom_id res chain seq x y z
N ALA A 1 14.59 -16.54 -24.92
CA ALA A 1 15.03 -17.15 -23.66
C ALA A 1 14.46 -16.33 -22.50
N CYS A 2 13.45 -16.84 -21.79
CA CYS A 2 13.05 -16.24 -20.52
C CYS A 2 14.19 -16.46 -19.54
N ARG A 3 14.88 -15.39 -19.14
CA ARG A 3 15.73 -15.43 -17.95
C ARG A 3 14.82 -15.73 -16.75
N PRO A 4 15.29 -16.43 -15.70
CA PRO A 4 14.61 -16.42 -14.41
C PRO A 4 14.32 -14.97 -14.01
N PRO A 5 13.17 -14.68 -13.38
CA PRO A 5 12.92 -13.33 -12.89
C PRO A 5 14.08 -12.90 -11.99
N TRP A 6 14.58 -11.68 -12.18
CA TRP A 6 15.69 -11.13 -11.40
C TRP A 6 15.38 -11.03 -9.89
N PHE A 7 14.13 -11.25 -9.53
CA PHE A 7 13.54 -11.11 -8.20
C PHE A 7 12.98 -12.42 -7.64
N ASP A 8 13.64 -13.57 -7.87
CA ASP A 8 13.33 -14.84 -7.20
C ASP A 8 13.82 -14.82 -5.74
N ALA A 9 13.25 -13.92 -4.94
CA ALA A 9 13.63 -13.65 -3.55
C ALA A 9 12.41 -13.23 -2.71
N LEU A 10 12.56 -13.31 -1.39
CA LEU A 10 11.53 -12.83 -0.47
C LEU A 10 11.71 -11.32 -0.28
N PHE A 11 10.73 -10.53 -0.71
CA PHE A 11 10.66 -9.08 -0.44
C PHE A 11 9.59 -8.79 0.62
N GLY A 12 9.96 -8.11 1.70
CA GLY A 12 9.09 -7.86 2.85
C GLY A 12 7.87 -7.04 2.47
N ARG A 13 8.11 -5.83 1.94
CA ARG A 13 7.11 -4.90 1.43
C ARG A 13 6.21 -5.53 0.37
N ASP A 14 6.79 -6.08 -0.69
CA ASP A 14 6.04 -6.59 -1.84
C ASP A 14 5.11 -7.74 -1.43
N SER A 15 5.61 -8.62 -0.56
CA SER A 15 4.82 -9.72 0.00
C SER A 15 3.68 -9.20 0.87
N ALA A 16 3.91 -8.15 1.66
CA ALA A 16 2.88 -7.54 2.50
C ALA A 16 1.80 -6.84 1.66
N ILE A 17 2.19 -6.07 0.65
CA ILE A 17 1.26 -5.40 -0.29
C ILE A 17 0.44 -6.43 -1.07
N LEU A 18 1.09 -7.44 -1.67
CA LEU A 18 0.39 -8.54 -2.35
C LEU A 18 -0.63 -9.22 -1.45
N ALA A 19 -0.23 -9.53 -0.21
CA ALA A 19 -1.08 -10.18 0.76
C ALA A 19 -2.30 -9.32 1.12
N MET A 20 -2.13 -7.99 1.26
CA MET A 20 -3.24 -7.06 1.47
C MET A 20 -4.15 -6.97 0.24
N GLN A 21 -3.58 -6.87 -0.95
CA GLN A 21 -4.30 -6.76 -2.22
C GLN A 21 -5.20 -7.96 -2.52
N THR A 22 -4.77 -9.16 -2.10
CA THR A 22 -5.49 -10.42 -2.36
C THR A 22 -6.32 -10.89 -1.16
N LEU A 23 -6.27 -10.17 -0.04
CA LEU A 23 -6.74 -10.62 1.28
C LEU A 23 -8.21 -11.04 1.28
N ALA A 24 -9.06 -10.28 0.60
CA ALA A 24 -10.49 -10.56 0.49
C ALA A 24 -10.79 -11.94 -0.11
N TYR A 25 -9.91 -12.45 -0.97
CA TYR A 25 -10.15 -13.66 -1.77
C TYR A 25 -9.27 -14.84 -1.36
N ARG A 26 -8.08 -14.57 -0.79
CA ARG A 26 -7.05 -15.57 -0.43
C ARG A 26 -6.34 -15.21 0.88
N PRO A 27 -7.03 -15.20 2.04
CA PRO A 27 -6.43 -14.86 3.32
C PRO A 27 -5.27 -15.78 3.75
N GLU A 28 -5.14 -16.95 3.14
CA GLU A 28 -4.07 -17.92 3.35
C GLU A 28 -2.70 -17.38 2.90
N ILE A 29 -2.66 -16.50 1.88
CA ILE A 29 -1.44 -15.80 1.44
C ILE A 29 -0.97 -14.90 2.58
N ALA A 30 -1.86 -14.06 3.12
CA ALA A 30 -1.55 -13.19 4.26
C ALA A 30 -1.08 -13.95 5.49
N ARG A 31 -1.73 -15.07 5.84
CA ARG A 31 -1.29 -15.93 6.95
C ARG A 31 0.15 -16.43 6.76
N SER A 32 0.48 -16.87 5.55
CA SER A 32 1.80 -17.42 5.22
C SER A 32 2.86 -16.31 5.20
N THR A 33 2.54 -15.16 4.60
CA THR A 33 3.39 -13.97 4.59
C THR A 33 3.70 -13.50 6.01
N LEU A 34 2.68 -13.34 6.87
CA LEU A 34 2.87 -12.91 8.26
C LEU A 34 3.83 -13.82 9.02
N ARG A 35 3.68 -15.14 8.90
CA ARG A 35 4.60 -16.10 9.56
C ARG A 35 6.01 -16.05 8.98
N MET A 36 6.15 -15.89 7.67
CA MET A 36 7.46 -15.81 7.02
C MET A 36 8.21 -14.54 7.45
N LEU A 37 7.56 -13.38 7.38
CA LEU A 37 8.15 -12.11 7.78
C LEU A 37 8.48 -12.08 9.28
N ALA A 38 7.60 -12.64 10.12
CA ALA A 38 7.85 -12.77 11.55
C ALA A 38 9.10 -13.60 11.87
N ARG A 39 9.37 -14.68 11.11
CA ARG A 39 10.58 -15.50 11.27
C ARG A 39 11.86 -14.76 10.91
N CYS A 40 11.76 -13.75 10.06
CA CYS A 40 12.89 -13.01 9.53
C CYS A 40 12.99 -11.59 10.13
N GLN A 41 12.27 -11.30 11.22
CA GLN A 41 12.38 -10.04 11.95
C GLN A 41 13.81 -9.85 12.51
N GLY A 42 14.34 -8.64 12.35
CA GLY A 42 15.65 -8.24 12.85
C GLY A 42 15.75 -8.35 14.37
N ARG A 43 16.93 -8.71 14.87
CA ARG A 43 17.19 -9.05 16.27
C ARG A 43 18.35 -8.27 16.87
N GLN A 44 19.19 -7.68 16.02
CA GLN A 44 20.38 -6.97 16.43
C GLN A 44 20.48 -5.63 15.70
N VAL A 45 21.41 -4.79 16.17
CA VAL A 45 21.80 -3.58 15.44
C VAL A 45 22.99 -3.95 14.57
N ASP A 46 22.80 -3.98 13.25
CA ASP A 46 23.86 -4.24 12.27
C ASP A 46 23.78 -3.25 11.10
N ALA A 47 24.73 -2.32 11.08
CA ALA A 47 24.80 -1.28 10.06
C ALA A 47 25.08 -1.82 8.65
N ALA A 48 25.76 -2.97 8.50
CA ALA A 48 26.09 -3.52 7.19
C ALA A 48 24.83 -4.01 6.44
N HIS A 49 23.83 -4.45 7.19
CA HIS A 49 22.56 -4.98 6.68
C HIS A 49 21.36 -4.03 6.90
N ASP A 50 21.59 -2.84 7.46
CA ASP A 50 20.53 -1.92 7.92
C ASP A 50 19.56 -2.57 8.94
N GLU A 51 20.04 -3.57 9.69
CA GLU A 51 19.24 -4.36 10.64
C GLU A 51 19.09 -3.64 11.98
N GLU A 52 17.87 -3.66 12.51
CA GLU A 52 17.55 -3.17 13.84
C GLU A 52 16.57 -4.14 14.52
N PRO A 53 16.61 -4.26 15.87
CA PRO A 53 15.67 -5.10 16.60
C PRO A 53 14.21 -4.70 16.33
N GLY A 54 13.42 -5.67 15.86
CA GLY A 54 12.01 -5.48 15.56
C GLY A 54 11.69 -5.09 14.11
N LYS A 55 12.69 -4.71 13.31
CA LYS A 55 12.53 -4.33 11.90
C LYS A 55 12.19 -5.54 11.03
N ILE A 56 11.30 -5.36 10.05
CA ILE A 56 11.03 -6.37 9.02
C ILE A 56 11.92 -6.10 7.81
N LEU A 57 12.52 -7.16 7.25
CA LEU A 57 13.47 -7.07 6.15
C LEU A 57 12.91 -6.39 4.89
N HIS A 58 13.80 -5.79 4.12
CA HIS A 58 13.57 -5.38 2.74
C HIS A 58 13.54 -6.61 1.84
N GLU A 59 14.63 -7.36 1.77
CA GLU A 59 14.74 -8.55 0.94
C GLU A 59 15.64 -9.64 1.54
N ARG A 60 15.41 -10.87 1.09
CA ARG A 60 16.27 -12.02 1.38
C ARG A 60 16.52 -12.83 0.12
N ARG A 61 17.76 -12.79 -0.38
CA ARG A 61 18.22 -13.54 -1.54
C ARG A 61 19.02 -14.77 -1.13
N PHE A 62 19.05 -15.74 -2.03
CA PHE A 62 19.78 -17.00 -1.86
C PHE A 62 20.87 -17.20 -2.92
N ASP A 63 21.21 -16.14 -3.68
CA ASP A 63 22.27 -16.18 -4.69
C ASP A 63 23.68 -16.26 -4.08
N GLU A 64 24.65 -16.69 -4.87
CA GLU A 64 26.02 -16.99 -4.42
C GLU A 64 26.73 -15.78 -3.81
N LEU A 65 26.53 -14.57 -4.38
CA LEU A 65 27.16 -13.34 -3.89
C LEU A 65 26.53 -12.89 -2.57
N SER A 66 25.21 -13.04 -2.44
CA SER A 66 24.51 -12.79 -1.17
C SER A 66 24.84 -13.83 -0.09
N ARG A 67 25.16 -15.07 -0.46
CA ARG A 67 25.60 -16.13 0.49
C ARG A 67 27.06 -15.99 0.91
N ALA A 68 27.86 -15.26 0.14
CA ALA A 68 29.26 -14.97 0.42
C ALA A 68 29.48 -13.61 1.12
N ASP A 69 28.40 -12.92 1.51
CA ASP A 69 28.39 -11.55 2.09
C ASP A 69 29.08 -10.48 1.20
N GLU A 70 29.19 -10.74 -0.11
CA GLU A 70 29.68 -9.77 -1.11
C GLU A 70 28.60 -8.71 -1.42
N LEU A 71 27.32 -9.06 -1.26
CA LEU A 71 26.19 -8.15 -1.35
C LEU A 71 25.38 -8.23 -0.05
N PRO A 72 24.82 -7.11 0.46
CA PRO A 72 24.07 -7.12 1.71
C PRO A 72 22.71 -7.84 1.60
N TYR A 73 22.37 -8.40 0.43
CA TYR A 73 21.07 -8.98 0.11
C TYR A 73 20.84 -10.40 0.65
N GLY A 74 21.74 -10.90 1.51
CA GLY A 74 21.51 -12.11 2.31
C GLY A 74 20.24 -11.94 3.15
N PRO A 75 20.29 -11.33 4.34
CA PRO A 75 19.16 -10.64 4.94
C PRO A 75 19.39 -9.12 4.89
N TYR A 76 18.68 -8.40 4.02
CA TYR A 76 18.79 -6.94 3.93
C TYR A 76 17.58 -6.25 4.55
N PHE A 77 17.80 -5.24 5.39
CA PHE A 77 16.77 -4.54 6.14
C PHE A 77 16.63 -3.07 5.76
N GLY A 78 17.16 -2.63 4.61
CA GLY A 78 17.01 -1.24 4.11
C GLY A 78 15.60 -0.91 3.61
N SER A 79 14.60 -1.06 4.48
CA SER A 79 13.19 -0.74 4.23
C SER A 79 12.60 -0.05 5.45
N ILE A 80 12.06 1.15 5.25
CA ILE A 80 11.37 1.92 6.30
C ILE A 80 9.87 1.56 6.39
N ASP A 81 9.31 1.00 5.30
CA ASP A 81 7.89 0.70 5.15
C ASP A 81 7.49 -0.74 5.49
N SER A 82 8.39 -1.73 5.39
CA SER A 82 8.06 -3.14 5.61
C SER A 82 7.51 -3.42 7.01
N THR A 83 8.06 -2.78 8.04
CA THR A 83 7.63 -2.98 9.43
C THR A 83 6.21 -2.47 9.69
N PRO A 84 5.84 -1.20 9.37
CA PRO A 84 4.46 -0.76 9.52
C PRO A 84 3.49 -1.51 8.58
N LEU A 85 3.92 -1.91 7.37
CA LEU A 85 3.10 -2.74 6.47
C LEU A 85 2.81 -4.14 7.05
N PHE A 86 3.80 -4.77 7.70
CA PHE A 86 3.59 -6.04 8.41
C PHE A 86 2.52 -5.92 9.50
N LEU A 87 2.58 -4.85 10.30
CA LEU A 87 1.61 -4.57 11.35
C LEU A 87 0.21 -4.27 10.79
N MET A 88 0.14 -3.49 9.71
CA MET A 88 -1.11 -3.20 8.99
C MET A 88 -1.73 -4.47 8.40
N LEU A 89 -0.93 -5.37 7.81
CA LEU A 89 -1.37 -6.66 7.29
C LEU A 89 -1.90 -7.56 8.43
N ALA A 90 -1.25 -7.57 9.59
CA ALA A 90 -1.69 -8.37 10.74
C ALA A 90 -3.10 -7.96 11.19
N ALA A 91 -3.36 -6.65 11.28
CA ALA A 91 -4.68 -6.13 11.60
C ALA A 91 -5.70 -6.45 10.51
N ALA A 92 -5.35 -6.22 9.24
CA ALA A 92 -6.24 -6.52 8.11
C ALA A 92 -6.61 -8.00 8.03
N TYR A 93 -5.65 -8.89 8.29
CA TYR A 93 -5.88 -10.32 8.33
C TYR A 93 -6.93 -10.69 9.39
N TYR A 94 -6.86 -10.07 10.57
CA TYR A 94 -7.86 -10.27 11.62
C TYR A 94 -9.24 -9.72 11.22
N ASP A 95 -9.31 -8.57 10.56
CA ASP A 95 -10.58 -8.00 10.07
C ASP A 95 -11.34 -8.98 9.14
N TRP A 96 -10.61 -9.77 8.34
CA TRP A 96 -11.20 -10.75 7.43
C TRP A 96 -11.44 -12.14 8.05
N THR A 97 -10.57 -12.57 8.96
CA THR A 97 -10.56 -13.96 9.43
C THR A 97 -11.04 -14.14 10.87
N GLY A 98 -11.01 -13.09 11.69
CA GLY A 98 -11.22 -13.16 13.13
C GLY A 98 -10.21 -14.07 13.86
N ASP A 99 -9.10 -14.45 13.21
CA ASP A 99 -8.14 -15.42 13.77
C ASP A 99 -7.23 -14.78 14.83
N LEU A 100 -7.79 -14.63 16.03
CA LEU A 100 -7.08 -14.16 17.20
C LEU A 100 -5.97 -15.13 17.64
N ARG A 101 -6.02 -16.40 17.22
CA ARG A 101 -4.99 -17.39 17.58
C ARG A 101 -3.69 -17.08 16.87
N LEU A 102 -3.74 -16.76 15.57
CA LEU A 102 -2.55 -16.32 14.84
C LEU A 102 -1.99 -15.01 15.43
N LEU A 103 -2.85 -14.04 15.76
CA LEU A 103 -2.33 -12.79 16.33
C LEU A 103 -1.73 -12.98 17.73
N ARG A 104 -2.23 -13.92 18.52
CA ARG A 104 -1.58 -14.33 19.78
C ARG A 104 -0.23 -15.02 19.53
N GLU A 105 -0.13 -15.88 18.52
CA GLU A 105 1.15 -16.49 18.09
C GLU A 105 2.18 -15.43 17.69
N LEU A 106 1.75 -14.40 16.95
CA LEU A 106 2.61 -13.33 16.44
C LEU A 106 2.86 -12.19 17.43
N LEU A 107 2.21 -12.20 18.60
CA LEU A 107 2.24 -11.09 19.54
C LEU A 107 3.66 -10.64 19.94
N PRO A 108 4.64 -11.53 20.22
CA PRO A 108 6.01 -11.10 20.52
C PRO A 108 6.65 -10.29 19.37
N VAL A 109 6.40 -10.72 18.12
CA VAL A 109 6.92 -10.05 16.92
C VAL A 109 6.22 -8.71 16.70
N ILE A 110 4.90 -8.66 16.94
CA ILE A 110 4.11 -7.42 16.88
C ILE A 110 4.62 -6.39 17.91
N ARG A 111 4.89 -6.81 19.16
CA ARG A 111 5.46 -5.93 20.19
C ARG A 111 6.82 -5.37 19.77
N ASN A 112 7.69 -6.21 19.23
CA ASN A 112 9.01 -5.77 18.76
C ASN A 112 8.90 -4.80 17.57
N ALA A 113 8.00 -5.05 16.62
CA ALA A 113 7.78 -4.16 15.49
C ALA A 113 7.19 -2.80 15.90
N LEU A 114 6.26 -2.79 16.86
CA LEU A 114 5.76 -1.55 17.47
C LEU A 114 6.89 -0.80 18.20
N SER A 115 7.69 -1.51 19.00
CA SER A 115 8.86 -0.93 19.68
C SER A 115 9.90 -0.40 18.70
N TRP A 116 10.07 -1.02 17.52
CA TRP A 116 10.99 -0.55 16.49
C TRP A 116 10.53 0.81 15.95
N MET A 117 9.23 0.96 15.64
CA MET A 117 8.69 2.23 15.16
C MET A 117 8.93 3.37 16.15
N ASP A 118 8.86 3.10 17.46
CA ASP A 118 9.03 4.13 18.48
C ASP A 118 10.50 4.40 18.87
N LYS A 119 11.41 3.42 18.70
CA LYS A 119 12.82 3.54 19.16
C LYS A 119 13.84 3.78 18.06
N TYR A 120 13.64 3.16 16.90
CA TYR A 120 14.61 3.15 15.81
C TYR A 120 14.07 3.90 14.58
N GLY A 121 12.78 3.71 14.29
CA GLY A 121 12.14 4.35 13.13
C GLY A 121 11.99 5.87 13.29
N ASP A 122 11.77 6.36 14.51
CA ASP A 122 11.79 7.81 14.82
C ASP A 122 13.21 8.25 15.18
N MET A 123 14.07 8.34 14.16
CA MET A 123 15.52 8.58 14.33
C MET A 123 15.84 9.88 15.07
N ASN A 124 15.02 10.92 14.88
CA ASN A 124 15.27 12.26 15.40
C ASN A 124 14.34 12.64 16.57
N GLY A 125 13.45 11.73 16.99
CA GLY A 125 12.50 11.95 18.08
C GLY A 125 11.42 12.97 17.76
N ASP A 126 11.08 13.13 16.48
CA ASP A 126 10.11 14.12 16.00
C ASP A 126 8.73 13.55 15.66
N GLY A 127 8.55 12.27 15.92
CA GLY A 127 7.28 11.56 15.77
C GLY A 127 7.08 10.97 14.38
N TYR A 128 8.05 11.11 13.45
CA TYR A 128 7.96 10.54 12.11
C TYR A 128 8.92 9.39 11.91
N LEU A 129 8.44 8.35 11.22
CA LEU A 129 9.32 7.31 10.73
C LEU A 129 10.19 7.88 9.60
N SER A 130 11.50 7.89 9.81
CA SER A 130 12.47 8.41 8.87
C SER A 130 13.60 7.42 8.63
N TYR A 131 14.26 7.54 7.48
CA TYR A 131 15.38 6.68 7.14
C TYR A 131 16.62 7.48 6.74
N GLU A 132 17.76 6.90 7.07
CA GLU A 132 19.07 7.22 6.55
C GLU A 132 19.79 5.90 6.32
N LYS A 133 20.35 5.73 5.12
CA LYS A 133 21.11 4.53 4.78
C LYS A 133 22.30 4.35 5.73
N ARG A 134 22.36 3.22 6.44
CA ARG A 134 23.52 2.84 7.28
C ARG A 134 24.52 1.98 6.50
N SER A 135 24.03 1.08 5.66
CA SER A 135 24.90 0.21 4.86
C SER A 135 25.61 1.00 3.76
N ALA A 136 26.93 0.85 3.63
CA ALA A 136 27.69 1.47 2.54
C ALA A 136 27.15 1.04 1.15
N ARG A 137 26.73 -0.21 1.02
CA ARG A 137 26.18 -0.83 -0.20
C ARG A 137 24.65 -0.89 -0.24
N GLY A 138 23.98 -0.29 0.74
CA GLY A 138 22.52 -0.29 0.84
C GLY A 138 21.80 0.63 -0.14
N LEU A 139 20.47 0.55 -0.13
CA LEU A 139 19.59 1.43 -0.87
C LEU A 139 19.62 2.85 -0.29
N VAL A 140 19.70 3.85 -1.18
CA VAL A 140 19.62 5.26 -0.79
C VAL A 140 18.24 5.61 -0.28
N ASN A 141 17.20 5.22 -1.04
CA ASN A 141 15.81 5.40 -0.65
C ASN A 141 15.26 4.07 -0.14
N GLN A 142 14.65 4.08 1.04
CA GLN A 142 14.19 2.85 1.73
C GLN A 142 12.66 2.68 1.70
N GLY A 143 11.94 3.53 0.96
CA GLY A 143 10.51 3.37 0.68
C GLY A 143 10.26 2.55 -0.59
N TRP A 144 9.00 2.45 -1.02
CA TRP A 144 8.64 1.68 -2.21
C TRP A 144 9.22 2.26 -3.50
N LYS A 145 9.42 3.58 -3.55
CA LYS A 145 10.19 4.26 -4.61
C LYS A 145 11.69 4.26 -4.24
N ASP A 146 12.31 3.09 -4.34
CA ASP A 146 13.68 2.85 -3.86
C ASP A 146 14.81 3.24 -4.84
N SER A 147 14.49 3.76 -6.03
CA SER A 147 15.50 4.31 -6.94
C SER A 147 16.18 5.53 -6.32
N SER A 148 17.49 5.67 -6.48
CA SER A 148 18.29 6.73 -5.84
C SER A 148 17.88 8.16 -6.20
N ASP A 149 17.13 8.34 -7.29
CA ASP A 149 16.68 9.62 -7.83
C ASP A 149 15.17 9.88 -7.67
N ALA A 150 14.46 9.07 -6.89
CA ALA A 150 13.00 9.08 -6.82
C ALA A 150 12.39 10.11 -5.85
N VAL A 151 13.13 10.54 -4.83
CA VAL A 151 12.66 11.54 -3.85
C VAL A 151 13.25 12.90 -4.22
N VAL A 152 12.45 13.71 -4.91
CA VAL A 152 12.91 14.92 -5.58
C VAL A 152 12.04 16.13 -5.22
N HIS A 153 12.66 17.27 -4.94
CA HIS A 153 11.97 18.56 -4.79
C HIS A 153 11.52 19.12 -6.14
N THR A 154 10.65 20.12 -6.12
CA THR A 154 10.09 20.75 -7.32
C THR A 154 11.16 21.38 -8.23
N ASN A 155 12.30 21.78 -7.67
CA ASN A 155 13.45 22.32 -8.40
C ASN A 155 14.38 21.23 -8.98
N GLY A 156 14.08 19.95 -8.81
CA GLY A 156 14.89 18.84 -9.31
C GLY A 156 16.05 18.42 -8.40
N MET A 157 16.25 19.07 -7.24
CA MET A 157 17.19 18.60 -6.23
C MET A 157 16.66 17.35 -5.53
N LEU A 158 17.57 16.45 -5.15
CA LEU A 158 17.22 15.26 -4.36
C LEU A 158 17.10 15.63 -2.88
N ALA A 159 16.13 15.03 -2.19
CA ALA A 159 15.96 15.17 -0.76
C ALA A 159 17.17 14.61 0.00
N ARG A 160 17.49 15.21 1.14
CA ARG A 160 18.61 14.81 1.99
C ARG A 160 18.12 14.03 3.21
N PRO A 161 18.84 13.00 3.65
CA PRO A 161 18.47 12.25 4.85
C PRO A 161 18.65 13.07 6.14
N PRO A 162 17.96 12.67 7.22
CA PRO A 162 16.96 11.60 7.26
C PRO A 162 15.64 12.00 6.57
N ILE A 163 15.05 11.11 5.77
CA ILE A 163 13.84 11.38 4.98
C ILE A 163 12.63 10.70 5.63
N ALA A 164 11.56 11.46 5.90
CA ALA A 164 10.28 10.95 6.37
C ALA A 164 9.25 10.93 5.22
N LEU A 165 8.97 9.75 4.66
CA LEU A 165 8.03 9.57 3.55
C LEU A 165 6.57 9.61 4.00
N ALA A 166 5.70 10.22 3.19
CA ALA A 166 4.29 10.41 3.52
C ALA A 166 3.54 9.09 3.70
N GLU A 167 3.67 8.15 2.76
CA GLU A 167 2.97 6.86 2.77
C GLU A 167 3.35 6.02 3.99
N VAL A 168 4.59 6.13 4.45
CA VAL A 168 5.12 5.40 5.60
C VAL A 168 4.42 5.87 6.89
N GLN A 169 4.19 7.18 7.01
CA GLN A 169 3.42 7.73 8.13
C GLN A 169 1.98 7.23 8.08
N GLY A 170 1.39 7.17 6.88
CA GLY A 170 0.10 6.53 6.65
C GLY A 170 0.07 5.08 7.15
N TYR A 171 1.01 4.24 6.72
CA TYR A 171 1.07 2.84 7.17
C TYR A 171 1.23 2.71 8.68
N ALA A 172 2.07 3.54 9.29
CA ALA A 172 2.29 3.54 10.74
C ALA A 172 1.03 3.98 11.51
N TYR A 173 0.29 4.95 10.98
CA TYR A 173 -1.02 5.35 11.50
C TYR A 173 -2.04 4.22 11.39
N ALA A 174 -2.18 3.61 10.21
CA ALA A 174 -3.12 2.51 9.97
C ALA A 174 -2.80 1.29 10.85
N ALA A 175 -1.51 0.95 10.99
CA ALA A 175 -1.05 -0.10 11.89
C ALA A 175 -1.48 0.16 13.34
N ARG A 176 -1.16 1.34 13.90
CA ARG A 176 -1.51 1.68 15.27
C ARG A 176 -3.02 1.72 15.51
N THR A 177 -3.77 2.37 14.63
CA THR A 177 -5.23 2.50 14.73
C THR A 177 -5.91 1.13 14.71
N ARG A 178 -5.56 0.29 13.73
CA ARG A 178 -6.24 -0.99 13.50
C ARG A 178 -5.80 -2.10 14.46
N LEU A 179 -4.55 -2.07 14.94
CA LEU A 179 -4.09 -3.02 15.96
C LEU A 179 -4.63 -2.71 17.35
N SER A 180 -4.88 -1.44 17.70
CA SER A 180 -5.30 -1.08 19.05
C SER A 180 -6.50 -1.87 19.61
N PRO A 181 -7.65 -2.03 18.90
CA PRO A 181 -8.76 -2.83 19.43
C PRO A 181 -8.45 -4.34 19.49
N ILE A 182 -7.51 -4.82 18.68
CA ILE A 182 -7.06 -6.21 18.69
C ILE A 182 -6.16 -6.46 19.91
N LEU A 183 -5.27 -5.52 20.21
CA LEU A 183 -4.40 -5.55 21.38
C LEU A 183 -5.23 -5.59 22.67
N ASP A 184 -6.31 -4.80 22.78
CA ASP A 184 -7.25 -4.90 23.91
C ASP A 184 -7.82 -6.34 24.05
N ARG A 185 -8.21 -6.97 22.93
CA ARG A 185 -8.72 -8.36 22.92
C ARG A 185 -7.65 -9.41 23.25
N LEU A 186 -6.37 -9.08 23.07
CA LEU A 186 -5.23 -9.91 23.47
C LEU A 186 -4.81 -9.68 24.93
N GLY A 187 -5.38 -8.69 25.63
CA GLY A 187 -5.03 -8.31 26.99
C GLY A 187 -3.89 -7.29 27.08
N GLU A 188 -3.49 -6.69 25.95
CA GLU A 188 -2.38 -5.74 25.84
C GLU A 188 -2.85 -4.28 25.99
N THR A 189 -3.59 -3.98 27.06
CA THR A 189 -4.27 -2.69 27.23
C THR A 189 -3.33 -1.48 27.20
N GLU A 190 -2.16 -1.57 27.82
CA GLU A 190 -1.18 -0.48 27.83
C GLU A 190 -0.64 -0.20 26.42
N LEU A 191 -0.29 -1.26 25.68
CA LEU A 191 0.19 -1.15 24.31
C LEU A 191 -0.91 -0.65 23.37
N ALA A 192 -2.16 -1.08 23.57
CA ALA A 192 -3.32 -0.56 22.84
C ALA A 192 -3.52 0.94 23.06
N ASN A 193 -3.38 1.41 24.31
CA ASN A 193 -3.45 2.83 24.65
C ASN A 193 -2.28 3.62 24.05
N ALA A 194 -1.07 3.08 24.07
CA ALA A 194 0.10 3.68 23.42
C ALA A 194 -0.12 3.81 21.90
N CYS A 195 -0.65 2.77 21.23
CA CYS A 195 -1.04 2.81 19.83
C CYS A 195 -2.07 3.90 19.54
N ARG A 196 -3.15 4.00 20.33
CA ARG A 196 -4.16 5.06 20.18
C ARG A 196 -3.56 6.45 20.32
N ALA A 197 -2.72 6.67 21.33
CA ALA A 197 -2.07 7.96 21.56
C ALA A 197 -1.09 8.32 20.43
N GLY A 198 -0.27 7.35 19.98
CA GLY A 198 0.65 7.52 18.87
C GLY A 198 -0.07 7.81 17.55
N ALA A 199 -1.14 7.09 17.24
CA ALA A 199 -1.96 7.33 16.05
C ALA A 199 -2.58 8.74 16.06
N LYS A 200 -3.10 9.20 17.20
CA LYS A 200 -3.66 10.55 17.33
C LYS A 200 -2.59 11.64 17.09
N ARG A 201 -1.40 11.49 17.68
CA ARG A 201 -0.29 12.44 17.48
C ARG A 201 0.17 12.44 16.02
N LEU A 202 0.41 11.27 15.44
CA LEU A 202 0.89 11.12 14.07
C LEU A 202 -0.11 11.70 13.06
N ARG A 203 -1.41 11.45 13.23
CA ARG A 203 -2.45 12.05 12.37
C ARG A 203 -2.46 13.57 12.47
N GLY A 204 -2.39 14.12 13.69
CA GLY A 204 -2.34 15.57 13.89
C GLY A 204 -1.11 16.22 13.25
N GLY A 205 0.08 15.67 13.53
CA GLY A 205 1.34 16.14 12.95
C GLY A 205 1.35 16.02 11.43
N PHE A 206 1.00 14.86 10.87
CA PHE A 206 0.99 14.66 9.43
C PHE A 206 0.09 15.67 8.69
N ASN A 207 -1.12 15.90 9.20
CA ASN A 207 -2.03 16.90 8.60
C ASN A 207 -1.54 18.34 8.83
N ALA A 208 -0.65 18.61 9.77
CA ALA A 208 -0.03 19.93 9.92
C ALA A 208 1.20 20.09 9.00
N ASP A 209 2.16 19.18 9.11
CA ASP A 209 3.52 19.37 8.62
C ASP A 209 3.69 18.95 7.15
N PHE A 210 2.91 17.98 6.66
CA PHE A 210 3.00 17.53 5.27
C PHE A 210 2.07 18.29 4.33
N TRP A 211 1.16 19.12 4.84
CA TRP A 211 0.22 19.86 4.00
C TRP A 211 0.85 21.10 3.38
N ILE A 212 0.66 21.27 2.07
CA ILE A 212 1.17 22.42 1.32
C ILE A 212 -0.03 23.25 0.85
N ASP A 213 -0.31 24.35 1.56
CA ASP A 213 -1.51 25.16 1.34
C ASP A 213 -1.63 25.70 -0.09
N ASP A 214 -0.53 26.17 -0.69
CA ASP A 214 -0.54 26.74 -2.05
C ASP A 214 -0.84 25.68 -3.12
N GLN A 215 -0.46 24.43 -2.88
CA GLN A 215 -0.72 23.31 -3.80
C GLN A 215 -2.03 22.59 -3.50
N ARG A 216 -2.64 22.85 -2.33
CA ARG A 216 -3.73 22.06 -1.75
C ARG A 216 -3.45 20.55 -1.83
N PHE A 217 -2.21 20.16 -1.51
CA PHE A 217 -1.75 18.78 -1.62
C PHE A 217 -0.75 18.44 -0.51
N TYR A 218 -0.49 17.14 -0.32
CA TYR A 218 0.53 16.71 0.65
C TYR A 218 1.89 16.56 -0.02
N ALA A 219 2.93 16.98 0.71
CA ALA A 219 4.32 16.69 0.38
C ALA A 219 4.53 15.17 0.27
N MET A 220 5.43 14.77 -0.63
CA MET A 220 5.84 13.37 -0.76
C MET A 220 6.63 12.91 0.49
N ALA A 221 7.40 13.82 1.08
CA ALA A 221 8.23 13.58 2.23
C ALA A 221 8.56 14.89 2.97
N LEU A 222 9.11 14.75 4.18
CA LEU A 222 9.98 15.76 4.80
C LEU A 222 11.43 15.29 4.68
N ASP A 223 12.35 16.19 4.35
CA ASP A 223 13.78 15.89 4.31
C ASP A 223 14.48 16.17 5.66
N GLY A 224 15.81 16.01 5.70
CA GLY A 224 16.61 16.20 6.90
C GLY A 224 16.60 17.62 7.47
N ASP A 225 16.28 18.63 6.66
CA ASP A 225 16.09 20.02 7.08
C ASP A 225 14.62 20.30 7.47
N ARG A 226 13.78 19.26 7.50
CA ARG A 226 12.31 19.30 7.61
C ARG A 226 11.63 20.12 6.52
N ALA A 227 12.26 20.27 5.37
CA ALA A 227 11.63 20.90 4.23
C ALA A 227 10.66 19.93 3.56
N CYS A 228 9.48 20.43 3.17
CA CYS A 228 8.53 19.69 2.37
C CYS A 228 9.11 19.35 0.99
N VAL A 229 9.23 18.06 0.69
CA VAL A 229 9.49 17.57 -0.67
C VAL A 229 8.20 17.71 -1.48
N ALA A 230 8.04 18.91 -2.04
CA ALA A 230 6.79 19.42 -2.60
C ALA A 230 6.47 18.96 -4.03
N SER A 231 7.22 18.00 -4.58
CA SER A 231 6.88 17.41 -5.88
C SER A 231 5.61 16.58 -5.78
N VAL A 232 4.69 16.79 -6.71
CA VAL A 232 3.44 16.02 -6.76
C VAL A 232 3.72 14.60 -7.24
N THR A 233 3.29 13.63 -6.45
CA THR A 233 3.49 12.20 -6.68
C THR A 233 2.27 11.40 -6.22
N THR A 234 2.28 10.10 -6.46
CA THR A 234 1.26 9.17 -5.96
C THR A 234 1.39 8.82 -4.48
N ASN A 235 2.48 9.16 -3.79
CA ASN A 235 2.68 8.78 -2.39
C ASN A 235 1.51 9.20 -1.46
N PRO A 236 0.96 10.42 -1.55
CA PRO A 236 -0.22 10.81 -0.79
C PRO A 236 -1.50 9.99 -1.06
N ALA A 237 -1.59 9.27 -2.17
CA ALA A 237 -2.72 8.38 -2.44
C ALA A 237 -2.74 7.19 -1.46
N HIS A 238 -1.56 6.72 -1.03
CA HIS A 238 -1.44 5.71 0.02
C HIS A 238 -1.88 6.24 1.38
N CYS A 239 -1.76 7.54 1.61
CA CYS A 239 -2.27 8.19 2.82
C CYS A 239 -3.80 8.20 2.87
N LEU A 240 -4.50 8.25 1.72
CA LEU A 240 -5.94 7.99 1.65
C LEU A 240 -6.23 6.54 2.06
N TRP A 241 -5.53 5.56 1.49
CA TRP A 241 -5.75 4.16 1.84
C TRP A 241 -5.50 3.85 3.33
N SER A 242 -4.57 4.57 3.97
CA SER A 242 -4.33 4.45 5.41
C SER A 242 -5.33 5.19 6.31
N SER A 243 -6.18 6.05 5.73
CA SER A 243 -7.11 6.95 6.43
C SER A 243 -6.47 8.03 7.31
N ILE A 244 -5.18 8.31 7.14
CA ILE A 244 -4.50 9.38 7.90
C ILE A 244 -4.95 10.78 7.46
N ILE A 245 -5.34 10.95 6.20
CA ILE A 245 -5.76 12.23 5.64
C ILE A 245 -7.09 12.69 6.27
N ASP A 246 -7.16 13.95 6.68
CA ASP A 246 -8.41 14.55 7.11
C ASP A 246 -9.45 14.61 5.99
N ALA A 247 -10.68 14.16 6.28
CA ALA A 247 -11.76 14.04 5.30
C ALA A 247 -12.01 15.31 4.46
N PRO A 248 -11.98 16.54 5.03
CA PRO A 248 -12.14 17.76 4.24
C PRO A 248 -11.08 17.98 3.14
N ARG A 249 -9.89 17.40 3.28
CA ARG A 249 -8.78 17.55 2.31
C ARG A 249 -8.73 16.44 1.28
N ALA A 250 -9.54 15.38 1.44
CA ALA A 250 -9.50 14.25 0.52
C ALA A 250 -9.90 14.65 -0.91
N ALA A 251 -10.88 15.56 -1.07
CA ALA A 251 -11.30 16.05 -2.37
C ALA A 251 -10.16 16.78 -3.10
N ASP A 252 -9.40 17.64 -2.40
CA ASP A 252 -8.25 18.33 -2.96
C ASP A 252 -7.19 17.32 -3.47
N VAL A 253 -6.90 16.30 -2.67
CA VAL A 253 -5.91 15.26 -3.00
C VAL A 253 -6.35 14.43 -4.21
N VAL A 254 -7.61 13.99 -4.25
CA VAL A 254 -8.16 13.20 -5.36
C VAL A 254 -8.17 14.03 -6.64
N SER A 255 -8.69 15.27 -6.58
CA SER A 255 -8.71 16.19 -7.72
C SER A 255 -7.32 16.39 -8.29
N ARG A 256 -6.31 16.64 -7.43
CA ARG A 256 -4.93 16.87 -7.86
C ARG A 256 -4.30 15.64 -8.53
N LEU A 257 -4.58 14.44 -8.02
CA LEU A 257 -4.08 13.19 -8.61
C LEU A 257 -4.70 12.91 -9.99
N MET A 258 -5.94 13.36 -10.22
CA MET A 258 -6.67 13.15 -11.47
C MET A 258 -6.36 14.21 -12.55
N GLU A 259 -5.54 15.22 -12.26
CA GLU A 259 -5.04 16.16 -13.27
C GLU A 259 -4.17 15.46 -14.32
N ASN A 260 -4.19 15.97 -15.56
CA ASN A 260 -3.56 15.35 -16.74
C ASN A 260 -2.03 15.17 -16.64
N ASP A 261 -1.36 15.90 -15.75
CA ASP A 261 0.07 15.75 -15.49
C ASP A 261 0.38 14.57 -14.56
N MET A 262 -0.59 14.11 -13.77
CA MET A 262 -0.53 12.90 -12.93
C MET A 262 -1.27 11.73 -13.58
N PHE A 263 -2.54 11.89 -13.94
CA PHE A 263 -3.32 10.88 -14.63
C PHE A 263 -3.03 10.90 -16.13
N SER A 264 -2.35 9.86 -16.61
CA SER A 264 -1.94 9.75 -18.02
C SER A 264 -3.06 9.32 -18.96
N GLY A 265 -4.22 8.90 -18.44
CA GLY A 265 -5.24 8.16 -19.18
C GLY A 265 -4.95 6.65 -19.30
N TRP A 266 -3.74 6.20 -18.97
CA TRP A 266 -3.39 4.79 -18.74
C TRP A 266 -3.28 4.42 -17.25
N GLY A 267 -3.23 5.43 -16.39
CA GLY A 267 -3.09 5.34 -14.94
C GLY A 267 -2.38 6.57 -14.36
N LEU A 268 -2.31 6.64 -13.04
CA LEU A 268 -1.56 7.63 -12.28
C LEU A 268 -0.06 7.37 -12.42
N ARG A 269 0.68 8.42 -12.79
CA ARG A 269 2.15 8.44 -12.87
C ARG A 269 2.76 8.53 -11.49
N THR A 270 3.94 7.96 -11.33
CA THR A 270 4.73 8.07 -10.10
C THR A 270 5.18 9.49 -9.75
N LEU A 271 5.29 10.38 -10.75
CA LEU A 271 5.72 11.77 -10.62
C LEU A 271 4.98 12.65 -11.64
N THR A 272 4.63 13.87 -11.24
CA THR A 272 4.00 14.85 -12.14
C THR A 272 4.83 15.08 -13.41
N GLY A 273 4.13 15.15 -14.55
CA GLY A 273 4.71 15.55 -15.83
C GLY A 273 5.34 16.96 -15.85
N ALA A 274 5.02 17.81 -14.87
CA ALA A 274 5.59 19.16 -14.73
C ALA A 274 6.97 19.17 -14.05
N SER A 275 7.40 18.05 -13.46
CA SER A 275 8.69 17.96 -12.77
C SER A 275 9.87 18.01 -13.76
N PRO A 276 10.98 18.71 -13.44
CA PRO A 276 12.20 18.68 -14.25
C PRO A 276 12.86 17.29 -14.30
N ARG A 277 12.49 16.37 -13.39
CA ARG A 277 12.95 14.98 -13.38
C ARG A 277 11.97 14.00 -14.01
N PHE A 278 10.84 14.49 -14.53
CA PHE A 278 9.87 13.61 -15.18
C PHE A 278 10.48 12.94 -16.40
N ASN A 279 10.35 11.62 -16.45
CA ASN A 279 10.62 10.81 -17.61
C ASN A 279 9.58 9.68 -17.66
N PRO A 280 8.75 9.60 -18.71
CA PRO A 280 7.66 8.64 -18.77
C PRO A 280 8.15 7.18 -18.76
N ILE A 281 9.41 6.93 -19.12
CA ILE A 281 10.05 5.60 -19.07
C ILE A 281 11.11 5.50 -17.97
N ALA A 282 11.07 6.35 -16.94
CA ALA A 282 11.88 6.17 -15.73
C ALA A 282 11.16 5.29 -14.71
N TYR A 283 11.95 4.54 -13.93
CA TYR A 283 11.43 3.51 -13.02
C TYR A 283 10.46 4.08 -11.97
N HIS A 284 10.85 5.13 -11.24
CA HIS A 284 10.00 5.80 -10.23
C HIS A 284 9.71 7.28 -10.51
N ASN A 285 10.11 7.79 -11.70
CA ASN A 285 10.08 9.22 -12.04
C ASN A 285 9.15 9.53 -13.23
N GLY A 286 8.07 8.77 -13.40
CA GLY A 286 7.06 9.08 -14.40
C GLY A 286 6.26 7.88 -14.93
N SER A 287 6.75 6.66 -14.74
CA SER A 287 6.03 5.43 -15.10
C SER A 287 4.73 5.23 -14.31
N VAL A 288 3.90 4.31 -14.79
CA VAL A 288 2.67 3.86 -14.13
C VAL A 288 2.88 2.46 -13.56
N TRP A 289 2.57 2.32 -12.27
CA TRP A 289 2.68 1.06 -11.53
C TRP A 289 1.28 0.54 -11.15
N PRO A 290 0.90 -0.70 -11.53
CA PRO A 290 -0.42 -1.23 -11.22
C PRO A 290 -0.69 -1.33 -9.72
N HIS A 291 0.31 -1.68 -8.91
CA HIS A 291 0.12 -1.83 -7.46
C HIS A 291 -0.19 -0.47 -6.79
N ASP A 292 0.58 0.58 -7.11
CA ASP A 292 0.40 1.96 -6.66
C ASP A 292 -1.00 2.48 -7.03
N ASN A 293 -1.39 2.29 -8.29
CA ASN A 293 -2.72 2.67 -8.77
C ASN A 293 -3.87 1.90 -8.08
N SER A 294 -3.66 0.63 -7.74
CA SER A 294 -4.66 -0.14 -6.99
C SER A 294 -4.82 0.36 -5.54
N ILE A 295 -3.75 0.87 -4.93
CA ILE A 295 -3.78 1.48 -3.60
C ILE A 295 -4.49 2.83 -3.66
N ALA A 296 -4.18 3.66 -4.66
CA ALA A 296 -4.89 4.92 -4.91
C ALA A 296 -6.40 4.69 -5.11
N ALA A 297 -6.76 3.74 -5.96
CA ALA A 297 -8.14 3.30 -6.18
C ALA A 297 -8.84 2.91 -4.86
N MET A 298 -8.21 2.10 -4.02
CA MET A 298 -8.76 1.75 -2.71
C MET A 298 -8.88 2.98 -1.79
N GLY A 299 -7.92 3.90 -1.82
CA GLY A 299 -8.00 5.18 -1.11
C GLY A 299 -9.19 6.03 -1.55
N PHE A 300 -9.40 6.16 -2.86
CA PHE A 300 -10.57 6.85 -3.44
C PHE A 300 -11.87 6.23 -2.95
N LYS A 301 -11.95 4.90 -2.96
CA LYS A 301 -13.10 4.17 -2.42
C LYS A 301 -13.39 4.49 -0.95
N MET A 302 -12.34 4.55 -0.12
CA MET A 302 -12.49 4.81 1.31
C MET A 302 -13.03 6.21 1.61
N TYR A 303 -12.82 7.17 0.72
CA TYR A 303 -13.31 8.55 0.89
C TYR A 303 -14.55 8.89 0.04
N GLY A 304 -15.11 7.92 -0.70
CA GLY A 304 -16.35 8.10 -1.47
C GLY A 304 -16.16 8.69 -2.87
N PHE A 305 -14.99 8.46 -3.48
CA PHE A 305 -14.62 8.88 -4.83
C PHE A 305 -14.73 7.70 -5.80
N GLU A 306 -15.93 7.11 -5.92
CA GLU A 306 -16.14 5.92 -6.76
C GLU A 306 -16.09 6.20 -8.27
N GLU A 307 -16.21 7.46 -8.69
CA GLU A 307 -16.07 7.84 -10.10
C GLU A 307 -14.59 7.80 -10.51
N GLU A 308 -13.72 8.45 -9.74
CA GLU A 308 -12.27 8.47 -9.92
C GLU A 308 -11.67 7.07 -9.75
N LEU A 309 -12.18 6.28 -8.79
CA LEU A 309 -11.89 4.84 -8.68
C LEU A 309 -12.11 4.13 -10.02
N ASN A 310 -13.28 4.34 -10.62
CA ASN A 310 -13.67 3.66 -11.86
C ASN A 310 -12.91 4.18 -13.07
N GLU A 311 -12.48 5.44 -13.09
CA GLU A 311 -11.58 5.97 -14.11
C GLU A 311 -10.21 5.27 -14.07
N VAL A 312 -9.59 5.19 -12.89
CA VAL A 312 -8.31 4.47 -12.71
C VAL A 312 -8.46 2.98 -13.05
N ALA A 313 -9.54 2.33 -12.58
CA ALA A 313 -9.80 0.93 -12.89
C ALA A 313 -9.98 0.69 -14.40
N THR A 314 -10.70 1.57 -15.08
CA THR A 314 -10.91 1.51 -16.54
C THR A 314 -9.59 1.71 -17.28
N ALA A 315 -8.78 2.68 -16.88
CA ALA A 315 -7.48 2.94 -17.50
C ALA A 315 -6.53 1.74 -17.41
N LEU A 316 -6.46 1.10 -16.23
CA LEU A 316 -5.65 -0.11 -16.04
C LEU A 316 -6.21 -1.34 -16.78
N PHE A 317 -7.54 -1.48 -16.84
CA PHE A 317 -8.17 -2.54 -17.62
C PHE A 317 -7.86 -2.37 -19.12
N ASP A 318 -8.01 -1.16 -19.65
CA ASP A 318 -7.66 -0.84 -21.03
C ASP A 318 -6.17 -1.07 -21.29
N ALA A 319 -5.29 -0.65 -20.39
CA ALA A 319 -3.85 -0.88 -20.51
C ALA A 319 -3.54 -2.38 -20.60
N ALA A 320 -4.19 -3.22 -19.78
CA ALA A 320 -4.01 -4.66 -19.79
C ALA A 320 -4.31 -5.29 -21.16
N THR A 321 -5.26 -4.72 -21.93
CA THR A 321 -5.57 -5.19 -23.30
C THR A 321 -4.41 -5.04 -24.28
N SER A 322 -3.44 -4.18 -23.98
CA SER A 322 -2.24 -3.96 -24.80
C SER A 322 -1.08 -4.89 -24.43
N PHE A 323 -1.20 -5.68 -23.35
CA PHE A 323 -0.14 -6.58 -22.88
C PHE A 323 -0.48 -8.06 -23.12
N PRO A 324 0.53 -8.92 -23.37
CA PRO A 324 0.30 -10.35 -23.56
C PRO A 324 -0.51 -10.99 -22.43
N TYR A 325 -1.49 -11.81 -22.81
CA TYR A 325 -2.38 -12.52 -21.90
C TYR A 325 -3.21 -11.63 -20.96
N PHE A 326 -3.38 -10.34 -21.29
CA PHE A 326 -4.11 -9.38 -20.44
C PHE A 326 -3.47 -9.21 -19.05
N ARG A 327 -2.14 -9.35 -18.97
CA ARG A 327 -1.39 -9.23 -17.71
C ARG A 327 -0.60 -7.94 -17.71
N LEU A 328 -0.86 -7.09 -16.73
CA LEU A 328 -0.04 -5.91 -16.52
C LEU A 328 1.37 -6.33 -16.07
N PRO A 329 2.42 -5.69 -16.61
CA PRO A 329 3.79 -5.83 -16.12
C PRO A 329 3.93 -5.16 -14.74
N GLU A 330 5.11 -5.29 -14.14
CA GLU A 330 5.55 -4.51 -12.98
C GLU A 330 5.24 -3.00 -13.10
N LEU A 331 5.64 -2.42 -14.23
CA LEU A 331 5.40 -1.03 -14.59
C LEU A 331 5.35 -0.89 -16.12
N PHE A 332 4.76 0.21 -16.59
CA PHE A 332 4.79 0.62 -17.99
C PHE A 332 4.93 2.15 -18.10
N GLY A 333 5.20 2.62 -19.32
CA GLY A 333 5.46 4.03 -19.59
C GLY A 333 4.28 4.93 -19.22
N GLY A 334 4.60 6.12 -18.70
CA GLY A 334 3.63 7.14 -18.30
C GLY A 334 3.32 8.17 -19.38
N GLU A 335 3.52 7.86 -20.65
CA GLU A 335 3.13 8.76 -21.74
C GLU A 335 1.62 9.03 -21.70
N ALA A 336 1.21 10.23 -22.09
CA ALA A 336 -0.21 10.55 -22.19
C ALA A 336 -0.91 9.64 -23.21
N ARG A 337 -2.08 9.14 -22.84
CA ARG A 337 -2.95 8.36 -23.72
C ARG A 337 -3.43 9.23 -24.88
N SER A 338 -3.38 8.67 -26.08
CA SER A 338 -3.89 9.26 -27.31
C SER A 338 -4.57 8.19 -28.16
N ALA A 339 -5.30 8.60 -29.20
CA ALA A 339 -5.91 7.66 -30.14
C ALA A 339 -4.90 6.81 -30.94
N HIS A 340 -3.61 7.17 -30.90
CA HIS A 340 -2.58 6.60 -31.76
C HIS A 340 -1.49 5.82 -31.01
N ASN A 341 -1.57 5.72 -29.68
CA ASN A 341 -0.59 5.01 -28.89
C ASN A 341 -1.21 3.93 -28.00
N ALA A 342 -0.40 2.92 -27.70
CA ALA A 342 -0.63 1.95 -26.63
C ALA A 342 0.36 2.26 -25.49
N PRO A 343 0.14 1.74 -24.26
CA PRO A 343 1.10 1.88 -23.18
C PRO A 343 2.49 1.39 -23.61
N VAL A 344 3.52 2.20 -23.40
CA VAL A 344 4.89 1.85 -23.78
C VAL A 344 5.41 0.76 -22.82
N PRO A 345 5.82 -0.42 -23.32
CA PRO A 345 6.35 -1.45 -22.45
C PRO A 345 7.68 -1.02 -21.83
N TYR A 346 7.82 -1.16 -20.51
CA TYR A 346 9.09 -0.93 -19.85
C TYR A 346 10.06 -2.10 -20.15
N PRO A 347 11.29 -1.85 -20.65
CA PRO A 347 12.15 -2.90 -21.21
C PRO A 347 12.51 -4.05 -20.25
N VAL A 348 12.79 -3.73 -18.98
CA VAL A 348 13.27 -4.71 -17.98
C VAL A 348 12.23 -5.08 -16.92
N ALA A 349 10.96 -4.72 -17.15
CA ALA A 349 9.88 -5.00 -16.20
C ALA A 349 9.63 -6.50 -16.02
N CYS A 350 9.36 -6.91 -14.78
CA CYS A 350 8.92 -8.27 -14.47
C CYS A 350 7.53 -8.58 -15.06
N ARG A 351 7.36 -9.79 -15.61
CA ARG A 351 6.14 -10.22 -16.30
C ARG A 351 5.79 -11.70 -16.01
N PRO A 352 4.82 -11.99 -15.12
CA PRO A 352 4.17 -11.06 -14.18
C PRO A 352 5.07 -10.77 -12.97
N GLN A 353 4.75 -9.71 -12.24
CA GLN A 353 5.25 -9.45 -10.90
C GLN A 353 4.12 -9.58 -9.89
N SER A 354 4.43 -10.05 -8.69
CA SER A 354 3.41 -10.43 -7.70
C SER A 354 2.47 -9.27 -7.33
N TRP A 355 2.98 -8.12 -6.85
CA TRP A 355 2.12 -6.99 -6.46
C TRP A 355 1.42 -6.28 -7.66
N ALA A 356 1.91 -6.46 -8.89
CA ALA A 356 1.18 -6.03 -10.09
C ALA A 356 -0.02 -6.96 -10.36
N ALA A 357 0.16 -8.27 -10.17
CA ALA A 357 -0.93 -9.24 -10.27
C ALA A 357 -1.98 -9.06 -9.14
N GLY A 358 -1.57 -8.56 -7.98
CA GLY A 358 -2.47 -8.22 -6.88
C GLY A 358 -3.36 -6.99 -7.12
N ALA A 359 -3.02 -6.13 -8.10
CA ALA A 359 -3.74 -4.88 -8.35
C ALA A 359 -5.24 -5.07 -8.62
N PHE A 360 -5.60 -5.98 -9.53
CA PHE A 360 -7.01 -6.22 -9.89
C PHE A 360 -7.87 -6.83 -8.78
N PRO A 361 -7.37 -7.79 -7.97
CA PRO A 361 -8.04 -8.18 -6.73
C PRO A 361 -8.41 -6.99 -5.84
N LEU A 362 -7.47 -6.07 -5.56
CA LEU A 362 -7.75 -4.92 -4.70
C LEU A 362 -8.74 -3.94 -5.34
N ILE A 363 -8.59 -3.65 -6.63
CA ILE A 363 -9.53 -2.80 -7.39
C ILE A 363 -10.93 -3.42 -7.39
N THR A 364 -11.03 -4.74 -7.55
CA THR A 364 -12.31 -5.45 -7.49
C THR A 364 -12.92 -5.33 -6.09
N GLN A 365 -12.12 -5.49 -5.04
CA GLN A 365 -12.57 -5.28 -3.66
C GLN A 365 -13.14 -3.87 -3.46
N ALA A 366 -12.46 -2.85 -4.00
CA ALA A 366 -12.86 -1.45 -3.92
C ALA A 366 -14.17 -1.19 -4.68
N ILE A 367 -14.27 -1.62 -5.94
CA ILE A 367 -15.47 -1.50 -6.80
C ILE A 367 -16.70 -2.14 -6.14
N LEU A 368 -16.52 -3.33 -5.57
CA LEU A 368 -17.57 -4.10 -4.91
C LEU A 368 -17.87 -3.60 -3.48
N GLY A 369 -17.05 -2.71 -2.94
CA GLY A 369 -17.23 -2.12 -1.62
C GLY A 369 -17.03 -3.09 -0.46
N LEU A 370 -16.17 -4.09 -0.59
CA LEU A 370 -16.06 -5.15 0.41
C LEU A 370 -15.22 -4.70 1.62
N LYS A 371 -15.84 -4.64 2.80
CA LYS A 371 -15.16 -4.46 4.09
C LYS A 371 -15.60 -5.53 5.07
N ALA A 372 -14.68 -6.40 5.48
CA ALA A 372 -14.96 -7.43 6.48
C ALA A 372 -14.80 -6.89 7.92
N GLU A 373 -15.70 -7.31 8.78
CA GLU A 373 -15.72 -7.09 10.23
C GLU A 373 -15.93 -8.48 10.89
N ALA A 374 -14.98 -9.39 10.65
CA ALA A 374 -15.15 -10.82 10.94
C ALA A 374 -15.37 -11.12 12.44
N ALA A 375 -14.78 -10.32 13.33
CA ALA A 375 -14.99 -10.42 14.77
C ALA A 375 -16.47 -10.22 15.17
N ASP A 376 -17.19 -9.40 14.40
CA ASP A 376 -18.62 -9.12 14.57
C ASP A 376 -19.50 -9.95 13.62
N LYS A 377 -18.90 -10.94 12.94
CA LYS A 377 -19.53 -11.78 11.90
C LYS A 377 -20.23 -10.93 10.85
N ARG A 378 -19.60 -9.84 10.39
CA ARG A 378 -20.24 -8.91 9.47
C ARG A 378 -19.41 -8.67 8.22
N LEU A 379 -20.09 -8.58 7.09
CA LEU A 379 -19.57 -8.06 5.83
C LEU A 379 -20.31 -6.79 5.48
N ARG A 380 -19.60 -5.67 5.41
CA ARG A 380 -20.14 -4.40 4.96
C ARG A 380 -19.87 -4.23 3.47
N ILE A 381 -20.93 -3.95 2.72
CA ILE A 381 -20.90 -3.57 1.31
C ILE A 381 -21.07 -2.06 1.24
N VAL A 382 -19.96 -1.35 1.06
CA VAL A 382 -19.93 0.12 1.06
C VAL A 382 -20.14 0.63 -0.36
N ASN A 383 -21.21 1.35 -0.64
CA ASN A 383 -21.49 2.07 -1.89
C ASN A 383 -20.93 1.39 -3.17
N PRO A 384 -21.32 0.14 -3.49
CA PRO A 384 -20.72 -0.57 -4.61
C PRO A 384 -21.00 0.18 -5.92
N ARG A 385 -20.02 0.23 -6.82
CA ARG A 385 -20.13 1.01 -8.06
C ARG A 385 -19.35 0.35 -9.19
N LEU A 386 -20.02 -0.51 -9.96
CA LEU A 386 -19.46 -1.13 -11.16
C LEU A 386 -19.20 -0.09 -12.26
N PRO A 387 -18.07 -0.17 -12.98
CA PRO A 387 -17.80 0.68 -14.12
C PRO A 387 -18.69 0.34 -15.33
N ASN A 388 -18.73 1.23 -16.33
CA ASN A 388 -19.62 1.12 -17.49
C ASN A 388 -19.37 -0.11 -18.37
N TRP A 389 -18.15 -0.64 -18.39
CA TRP A 389 -17.82 -1.87 -19.11
C TRP A 389 -18.16 -3.16 -18.33
N LEU A 390 -18.52 -3.06 -17.03
CA LEU A 390 -18.80 -4.22 -16.17
C LEU A 390 -20.28 -4.28 -15.78
N ASN A 391 -21.06 -5.09 -16.48
CA ASN A 391 -22.52 -5.16 -16.28
C ASN A 391 -22.92 -5.95 -15.02
N SER A 392 -22.16 -6.98 -14.67
CA SER A 392 -22.48 -7.84 -13.52
C SER A 392 -21.24 -8.55 -12.99
N VAL A 393 -21.20 -8.80 -11.68
CA VAL A 393 -20.16 -9.58 -11.02
C VAL A 393 -20.82 -10.55 -10.05
N GLN A 394 -20.36 -11.80 -10.03
CA GLN A 394 -20.75 -12.76 -9.00
C GLN A 394 -19.53 -13.16 -8.18
N VAL A 395 -19.61 -12.96 -6.86
CA VAL A 395 -18.57 -13.41 -5.92
C VAL A 395 -19.13 -14.62 -5.18
N ARG A 396 -18.53 -15.79 -5.37
CA ARG A 396 -18.98 -17.05 -4.76
C ARG A 396 -18.06 -17.45 -3.61
N GLY A 397 -18.66 -17.82 -2.48
CA GLY A 397 -17.92 -18.36 -1.34
C GLY A 397 -16.91 -17.38 -0.72
N LEU A 398 -17.18 -16.07 -0.75
CA LEU A 398 -16.37 -15.07 -0.08
C LEU A 398 -16.32 -15.38 1.42
N ARG A 399 -15.12 -15.55 1.96
CA ARG A 399 -14.92 -15.95 3.36
C ARG A 399 -14.89 -14.74 4.27
N VAL A 400 -15.67 -14.77 5.36
CA VAL A 400 -15.63 -13.78 6.45
C VAL A 400 -15.66 -14.55 7.77
N GLY A 401 -14.55 -14.55 8.49
CA GLY A 401 -14.36 -15.43 9.64
C GLY A 401 -14.46 -16.91 9.26
N SER A 402 -15.37 -17.62 9.93
CA SER A 402 -15.75 -19.01 9.60
C SER A 402 -16.91 -19.11 8.62
N GLY A 403 -17.55 -18.00 8.25
CA GLY A 403 -18.70 -17.98 7.35
C GLY A 403 -18.33 -17.72 5.90
N HIS A 404 -19.31 -17.96 5.03
CA HIS A 404 -19.16 -17.79 3.58
C HIS A 404 -20.38 -17.06 3.01
N VAL A 405 -20.12 -16.13 2.09
CA VAL A 405 -21.14 -15.30 1.42
C VAL A 405 -21.04 -15.46 -0.09
N THR A 406 -22.18 -15.52 -0.78
CA THR A 406 -22.28 -15.41 -2.24
C THR A 406 -23.10 -14.18 -2.58
N LEU A 407 -22.52 -13.30 -3.38
CA LEU A 407 -23.06 -12.00 -3.75
C LEU A 407 -23.21 -11.89 -5.26
N GLN A 408 -24.31 -11.29 -5.70
CA GLN A 408 -24.53 -10.92 -7.09
C GLN A 408 -24.66 -9.42 -7.22
N TYR A 409 -23.79 -8.82 -8.02
CA TYR A 409 -23.82 -7.41 -8.37
C TYR A 409 -24.35 -7.26 -9.78
N ARG A 410 -25.21 -6.26 -10.01
CA ARG A 410 -25.69 -5.88 -11.33
C ARG A 410 -25.79 -4.37 -11.44
N ARG A 411 -25.41 -3.84 -12.60
CA ARG A 411 -25.66 -2.44 -12.93
C ARG A 411 -27.12 -2.28 -13.38
N ASP A 412 -27.82 -1.31 -12.81
CA ASP A 412 -29.21 -0.99 -13.13
C ASP A 412 -29.40 0.54 -13.06
N GLY A 413 -29.80 1.16 -14.18
CA GLY A 413 -30.05 2.60 -14.25
C GLY A 413 -28.89 3.51 -13.80
N GLY A 414 -27.63 3.09 -14.02
CA GLY A 414 -26.44 3.82 -13.58
C GLY A 414 -26.05 3.60 -12.10
N ALA A 415 -26.86 2.85 -11.34
CA ALA A 415 -26.52 2.39 -9.99
C ALA A 415 -26.03 0.94 -10.02
N THR A 416 -25.38 0.49 -8.95
CA THR A 416 -25.05 -0.92 -8.75
C THR A 416 -25.89 -1.49 -7.62
N ARG A 417 -26.66 -2.54 -7.94
CA ARG A 417 -27.42 -3.30 -6.95
C ARG A 417 -26.63 -4.54 -6.55
N VAL A 418 -26.70 -4.88 -5.26
CA VAL A 418 -26.12 -6.10 -4.70
C VAL A 418 -27.24 -6.97 -4.12
N GLU A 419 -27.22 -8.25 -4.46
CA GLU A 419 -28.12 -9.27 -3.93
C GLU A 419 -27.29 -10.31 -3.16
N VAL A 420 -27.72 -10.63 -1.94
CA VAL A 420 -27.12 -11.69 -1.14
C VAL A 420 -27.79 -13.01 -1.50
N GLN A 421 -27.14 -13.81 -2.32
CA GLN A 421 -27.69 -15.09 -2.79
C GLN A 421 -27.57 -16.19 -1.74
N LYS A 422 -26.50 -16.14 -0.93
CA LYS A 422 -26.25 -17.11 0.14
C LYS A 422 -25.37 -16.50 1.21
N ALA A 423 -25.73 -16.69 2.48
CA ALA A 423 -24.87 -16.39 3.62
C ALA A 423 -24.90 -17.58 4.59
N THR A 424 -23.74 -18.01 5.07
CA THR A 424 -23.59 -19.15 5.98
C THR A 424 -22.62 -18.83 7.11
N GLY A 425 -22.68 -19.58 8.21
CA GLY A 425 -21.83 -19.35 9.38
C GLY A 425 -22.24 -18.12 10.21
N GLY A 426 -23.48 -17.63 10.03
CA GLY A 426 -24.03 -16.49 10.76
C GLY A 426 -23.44 -15.13 10.35
N VAL A 427 -22.88 -15.02 9.14
CA VAL A 427 -22.38 -13.75 8.61
C VAL A 427 -23.56 -12.86 8.21
N ASP A 428 -23.62 -11.68 8.81
CA ASP A 428 -24.55 -10.62 8.45
C ASP A 428 -23.95 -9.75 7.34
N VAL A 429 -24.76 -9.45 6.31
CA VAL A 429 -24.33 -8.63 5.18
C VAL A 429 -25.10 -7.32 5.22
N VAL A 430 -24.39 -6.22 5.47
CA VAL A 430 -24.97 -4.89 5.59
C VAL A 430 -24.52 -4.00 4.44
N VAL A 431 -25.43 -3.18 3.91
CA VAL A 431 -25.09 -2.18 2.89
C VAL A 431 -24.98 -0.81 3.56
N SER A 432 -23.96 -0.03 3.23
CA SER A 432 -23.80 1.34 3.75
C SER A 432 -23.30 2.31 2.69
N ASN A 433 -23.60 3.59 2.85
CA ASN A 433 -23.22 4.61 1.86
C ASN A 433 -21.83 5.19 2.08
N ARG A 434 -21.24 5.01 3.27
CA ARG A 434 -19.93 5.55 3.63
C ARG A 434 -19.01 4.48 4.17
N TRP A 435 -17.73 4.62 3.85
CA TRP A 435 -16.69 3.79 4.44
C TRP A 435 -16.47 4.23 5.89
N PRO A 436 -16.34 3.30 6.85
CA PRO A 436 -15.92 3.66 8.20
C PRO A 436 -14.40 3.88 8.20
N LEU A 437 -14.03 5.17 8.21
CA LEU A 437 -12.66 5.68 8.32
C LEU A 437 -12.11 5.55 9.75
#